data_AF-A0A812E618-F1
#
_entry.id   AF-A0A812E618-F1
#
_cell.length_a   1.000
_cell.length_b   1.000
_cell.length_c   1.000
_cell.angle_alpha   90.00
_cell.angle_beta   90.00
_cell.angle_gamma   90.00
#
_symmetry.space_group_name_H-M   'P 1'
#
loop_
_entity.id
_entity.type
_entity.pdbx_description
1 polymer ?
#
loop_
_entity_poly.entity_id
_entity_poly.type
_entity_poly.pdbx_seq_one_letter_code
_entity_poly.pdbx_strand_id
1 'polypeptide(L)'
;MMADPKYANLPGIDLNSPDVYETSELPEVDQKTRPDQEEVHNEAITRMKLDSKAAYDKFKGKVLDASNADFSGRIRSQKNTGYDIIKSEYEILEEGSDTKESPQQRYQRLQHEIRELSEEISKVTEAAKTDSNSENLSPVNFGKQLEYLHHQLADLHLEKLLGPETSIDLSDPQGALRKRLLTQLETYTPATTAPAKSESAPQPTSAQAKDHVTYELYYRPEQAQFSKNAKLANIEERLERLEAVIGHNPQKMNVLTAELSNKSLLNAVASINSKLSLLVPAHIDQVEGRLHHVLQKVNQISEKKATDDSSEKQAKVFELYEIVKKWESMSDVLPQIVDRLTTLKDIHEQALQFSQALAYLDTAQQEIRKTLTSHDDMMKQLDESFKLNTKAIKNNCDSLEERIKALKK
;
A
#
# COMPACT_ATOMS: atom_id res chain seq x y z
N MET A 1 -50.35 -3.76 -9.56
CA MET A 1 -49.04 -3.57 -10.23
C MET A 1 -49.32 -3.40 -11.71
N MET A 2 -48.71 -2.41 -12.35
CA MET A 2 -48.80 -2.28 -13.81
C MET A 2 -47.96 -3.39 -14.43
N ALA A 3 -48.51 -4.08 -15.43
CA ALA A 3 -47.80 -5.13 -16.16
C ALA A 3 -46.53 -4.57 -16.79
N ASP A 4 -45.42 -5.31 -16.69
CA ASP A 4 -44.18 -4.94 -17.36
C ASP A 4 -44.42 -4.90 -18.88
N PRO A 5 -43.98 -3.83 -19.57
CA PRO A 5 -44.26 -3.63 -20.98
C PRO A 5 -43.66 -4.72 -21.88
N LYS A 6 -42.64 -5.43 -21.38
CA LYS A 6 -42.01 -6.56 -22.06
C LYS A 6 -42.92 -7.79 -22.14
N TYR A 7 -43.85 -7.97 -21.19
CA TYR A 7 -44.68 -9.17 -21.07
C TYR A 7 -46.17 -8.92 -21.35
N ALA A 8 -46.60 -7.67 -21.43
CA ALA A 8 -48.00 -7.27 -21.63
C ALA A 8 -48.67 -7.85 -22.90
N ASN A 9 -47.89 -8.14 -23.95
CA ASN A 9 -48.39 -8.65 -25.23
C ASN A 9 -48.30 -10.19 -25.35
N LEU A 10 -47.77 -10.89 -24.34
CA LEU A 10 -47.72 -12.34 -24.37
C LEU A 10 -49.03 -12.94 -23.83
N PRO A 11 -49.71 -13.81 -24.60
CA PRO A 11 -50.88 -14.52 -24.10
C PRO A 11 -50.45 -15.56 -23.04
N GLY A 12 -51.23 -15.68 -21.95
CA GLY A 12 -51.02 -16.68 -20.90
C GLY A 12 -50.13 -16.27 -19.73
N ILE A 13 -49.78 -14.98 -19.61
CA ILE A 13 -49.11 -14.46 -18.40
C ILE A 13 -50.17 -14.12 -17.35
N ASP A 14 -50.05 -14.74 -16.17
CA ASP A 14 -50.89 -14.40 -15.02
C ASP A 14 -50.33 -13.14 -14.33
N LEU A 15 -51.11 -12.07 -14.35
CA LEU A 15 -50.76 -10.76 -13.80
C LEU A 15 -51.27 -10.56 -12.36
N ASN A 16 -52.14 -11.46 -11.90
CA ASN A 16 -52.87 -11.29 -10.64
C ASN A 16 -52.39 -12.25 -9.55
N SER A 17 -51.54 -13.22 -9.86
CA SER A 17 -50.87 -14.04 -8.86
C SER A 17 -49.72 -13.28 -8.20
N PRO A 18 -49.44 -13.53 -6.90
CA PRO A 18 -48.22 -13.08 -6.26
C PRO A 18 -47.00 -13.73 -6.93
N ASP A 19 -45.93 -12.95 -7.08
CA ASP A 19 -44.68 -13.39 -7.71
C ASP A 19 -43.97 -14.49 -6.91
N VAL A 20 -44.13 -14.49 -5.58
CA VAL A 20 -43.48 -15.43 -4.67
C VAL A 20 -44.51 -16.02 -3.70
N TYR A 21 -44.54 -17.35 -3.61
CA TYR A 21 -45.28 -18.10 -2.59
C TYR A 21 -44.30 -18.69 -1.57
N GLU A 22 -44.13 -18.00 -0.45
CA GLU A 22 -43.23 -18.42 0.63
C GLU A 22 -43.99 -18.71 1.93
N THR A 23 -43.40 -19.56 2.77
CA THR A 23 -43.88 -19.77 4.14
C THR A 23 -43.54 -18.55 4.99
N SER A 24 -44.40 -18.18 5.93
CA SER A 24 -44.15 -17.06 6.85
C SER A 24 -42.76 -17.18 7.49
N GLU A 25 -41.95 -16.11 7.42
CA GLU A 25 -40.65 -16.06 8.08
C GLU A 25 -40.85 -16.22 9.59
N LEU A 26 -40.38 -17.34 10.14
CA LEU A 26 -40.35 -17.58 11.57
C LEU A 26 -39.12 -16.90 12.18
N PRO A 27 -39.24 -16.22 13.33
CA PRO A 27 -38.13 -15.50 13.97
C PRO A 27 -37.03 -16.41 14.57
N GLU A 28 -37.11 -17.73 14.37
CA GLU A 28 -36.18 -18.71 14.94
C GLU A 28 -34.74 -18.55 14.42
N VAL A 29 -34.56 -17.94 13.24
CA VAL A 29 -33.24 -17.67 12.63
C VAL A 29 -32.47 -16.55 13.37
N ASP A 30 -33.18 -15.64 14.05
CA ASP A 30 -32.58 -14.51 14.78
C ASP A 30 -32.14 -14.86 16.21
N GLN A 31 -32.53 -16.03 16.72
CA GLN A 31 -31.97 -16.54 17.96
C GLN A 31 -30.56 -17.03 17.67
N LYS A 32 -29.56 -16.18 17.94
CA LYS A 32 -28.17 -16.60 18.14
C LYS A 32 -28.10 -17.55 19.34
N THR A 33 -28.52 -18.79 19.18
CA THR A 33 -27.94 -19.92 19.91
C THR A 33 -26.51 -20.01 19.42
N ARG A 34 -25.63 -19.19 20.00
CA ARG A 34 -24.19 -19.33 19.83
C ARG A 34 -23.88 -20.81 20.10
N PRO A 35 -23.43 -21.60 19.11
CA PRO A 35 -22.53 -22.67 19.45
C PRO A 35 -21.19 -21.97 19.63
N ASP A 36 -21.08 -21.15 20.69
CA ASP A 36 -19.81 -21.16 21.38
C ASP A 36 -19.72 -22.61 21.81
N GLN A 37 -19.09 -23.45 20.98
CA GLN A 37 -18.47 -24.66 21.48
C GLN A 37 -17.48 -24.11 22.51
N GLU A 38 -17.98 -23.92 23.72
CA GLU A 38 -17.21 -23.98 24.92
C GLU A 38 -16.50 -25.32 24.79
N GLU A 39 -15.31 -25.30 24.18
CA GLU A 39 -14.32 -26.29 24.54
C GLU A 39 -14.27 -26.17 26.05
N VAL A 40 -14.89 -27.14 26.68
CA VAL A 40 -15.20 -27.20 28.09
C VAL A 40 -13.94 -26.82 28.84
N HIS A 41 -14.07 -25.93 29.82
CA HIS A 41 -13.01 -25.68 30.79
C HIS A 41 -12.61 -27.03 31.41
N ASN A 42 -11.58 -27.67 30.87
CA ASN A 42 -11.11 -28.97 31.33
C ASN A 42 -10.06 -28.71 32.41
N GLU A 43 -10.35 -29.12 33.65
CA GLU A 43 -9.43 -28.94 34.79
C GLU A 43 -8.06 -29.63 34.56
N ALA A 44 -8.00 -30.62 33.66
CA ALA A 44 -6.76 -31.29 33.28
C ALA A 44 -5.91 -30.54 32.23
N ILE A 45 -6.44 -29.50 31.58
CA ILE A 45 -5.75 -28.77 30.49
C ILE A 45 -5.51 -27.32 30.91
N THR A 46 -4.25 -26.97 31.16
CA THR A 46 -3.86 -25.57 31.38
C THR A 46 -3.86 -24.80 30.07
N ARG A 47 -4.83 -23.90 29.87
CA ARG A 47 -4.86 -22.99 28.72
C ARG A 47 -3.92 -21.82 28.93
N MET A 48 -2.74 -21.87 28.30
CA MET A 48 -1.83 -20.74 28.26
C MET A 48 -2.18 -19.84 27.08
N LYS A 49 -2.53 -18.58 27.34
CA LYS A 49 -2.68 -17.58 26.28
C LYS A 49 -1.29 -17.22 25.77
N LEU A 50 -1.02 -17.53 24.51
CA LEU A 50 0.23 -17.14 23.86
C LEU A 50 0.17 -15.66 23.52
N ASP A 51 0.93 -14.84 24.25
CA ASP A 51 1.20 -13.46 23.85
C ASP A 51 2.43 -13.43 22.95
N SER A 52 2.20 -13.22 21.65
CA SER A 52 3.25 -13.17 20.63
C SER A 52 4.23 -12.03 20.87
N LYS A 53 3.81 -10.90 21.46
CA LYS A 53 4.69 -9.76 21.76
C LYS A 53 5.62 -10.09 22.90
N ALA A 54 5.09 -10.58 24.03
CA ALA A 54 5.91 -11.01 25.15
C ALA A 54 6.82 -12.21 24.80
N ALA A 55 6.39 -13.10 23.91
CA ALA A 55 7.25 -14.17 23.40
C ALA A 55 8.39 -13.59 22.56
N TYR A 56 8.09 -12.68 21.63
CA TYR A 56 9.10 -12.02 20.81
C TYR A 56 10.17 -11.32 21.66
N ASP A 57 9.77 -10.52 22.66
CA ASP A 57 10.73 -9.83 23.53
C ASP A 57 11.63 -10.79 24.32
N LYS A 58 11.12 -11.97 24.68
CA LYS A 58 11.92 -13.01 25.37
C LYS A 58 12.97 -13.67 24.48
N PHE A 59 12.77 -13.67 23.16
CA PHE A 59 13.68 -14.29 22.19
C PHE A 59 14.47 -13.27 21.36
N LYS A 60 14.08 -12.00 21.38
CA LYS A 60 14.81 -10.89 20.78
C LYS A 60 16.23 -10.84 21.35
N GLY A 61 17.23 -10.86 20.47
CA GLY A 61 18.66 -10.84 20.85
C GLY A 61 19.28 -12.23 21.12
N LYS A 62 18.49 -13.31 21.17
CA LYS A 62 19.04 -14.68 21.26
C LYS A 62 19.26 -15.22 19.86
N VAL A 63 20.51 -15.21 19.40
CA VAL A 63 20.92 -15.82 18.12
C VAL A 63 21.42 -17.23 18.39
N LEU A 64 21.01 -18.17 17.55
CA LEU A 64 21.48 -19.55 17.58
C LEU A 64 22.57 -19.71 16.53
N ASP A 65 23.69 -20.31 16.90
CA ASP A 65 24.69 -20.75 15.94
C ASP A 65 24.37 -22.17 15.46
N ALA A 66 24.37 -22.35 14.14
CA ALA A 66 24.14 -23.63 13.47
C ALA A 66 25.42 -24.20 12.84
N SER A 67 26.57 -23.52 12.99
CA SER A 67 27.83 -23.87 12.32
C SER A 67 28.34 -25.28 12.64
N ASN A 68 28.16 -25.74 13.88
CA ASN A 68 28.61 -27.05 14.37
C ASN A 68 27.47 -28.07 14.59
N ALA A 69 26.25 -27.78 14.13
CA ALA A 69 25.10 -28.66 14.35
C ALA A 69 25.17 -29.90 13.43
N ASP A 70 25.59 -31.06 13.98
CA ASP A 70 25.61 -32.34 13.27
C ASP A 70 24.59 -33.34 13.85
N PHE A 71 23.51 -33.60 13.11
CA PHE A 71 22.47 -34.59 13.45
C PHE A 71 22.66 -35.94 12.74
N SER A 72 23.78 -36.16 12.04
CA SER A 72 23.99 -37.36 11.21
C SER A 72 24.19 -38.67 11.99
N GLY A 73 24.05 -38.64 13.33
CA GLY A 73 24.09 -39.82 14.20
C GLY A 73 25.43 -40.56 14.21
N ARG A 74 26.48 -39.98 13.63
CA ARG A 74 27.82 -40.58 13.62
C ARG A 74 28.42 -40.53 15.02
N ILE A 75 28.70 -41.69 15.58
CA ILE A 75 29.35 -41.85 16.88
C ILE A 75 30.84 -41.51 16.69
N ARG A 76 31.23 -40.27 16.97
CA ARG A 76 32.63 -39.83 17.05
C ARG A 76 33.05 -39.68 18.52
N SER A 77 34.35 -39.59 18.77
CA SER A 77 34.91 -39.39 20.13
C SER A 77 34.60 -38.00 20.72
N GLN A 78 34.16 -37.05 19.89
CA GLN A 78 33.80 -35.69 20.29
C GLN A 78 32.27 -35.62 20.44
N LYS A 79 31.77 -34.93 21.47
CA LYS A 79 30.32 -34.81 21.70
C LYS A 79 29.69 -34.07 20.51
N ASN A 80 28.67 -34.66 19.89
CA ASN A 80 27.84 -33.97 18.91
C ASN A 80 27.06 -32.89 19.68
N THR A 81 27.42 -31.62 19.48
CA THR A 81 26.66 -30.48 20.00
C THR A 81 25.62 -30.07 18.96
N GLY A 82 24.44 -29.67 19.44
CA GLY A 82 23.37 -29.17 18.58
C GLY A 82 23.57 -27.68 18.31
N TYR A 83 22.48 -26.92 18.36
CA TYR A 83 22.54 -25.46 18.32
C TYR A 83 23.15 -24.92 19.62
N ASP A 84 24.20 -24.12 19.49
CA ASP A 84 24.81 -23.41 20.62
C ASP A 84 24.27 -21.97 20.70
N ILE A 85 24.06 -21.51 21.93
CA ILE A 85 23.58 -20.15 22.22
C ILE A 85 24.80 -19.25 22.38
N ILE A 86 24.97 -18.29 21.47
CA ILE A 86 25.94 -17.21 21.65
C ILE A 86 25.36 -16.23 22.68
N LYS A 87 25.72 -16.36 23.96
CA LYS A 87 25.62 -15.26 24.95
C LYS A 87 26.96 -14.50 24.90
N SER A 88 27.09 -13.19 25.09
CA SER A 88 26.25 -12.12 25.66
C SER A 88 26.71 -10.77 25.09
N GLU A 89 25.83 -9.77 25.03
CA GLU A 89 26.05 -8.39 24.52
C GLU A 89 27.10 -7.55 25.29
N TYR A 90 27.80 -8.14 26.28
CA TYR A 90 28.77 -7.46 27.15
C TYR A 90 30.04 -8.28 27.38
N GLU A 91 30.48 -9.03 26.37
CA GLU A 91 31.80 -9.68 26.43
C GLU A 91 32.78 -8.85 25.60
N ILE A 92 33.73 -8.18 26.25
CA ILE A 92 34.92 -7.69 25.57
C ILE A 92 35.69 -8.94 25.19
N LEU A 93 35.72 -9.25 23.90
CA LEU A 93 36.47 -10.39 23.37
C LEU A 93 37.93 -10.27 23.79
N GLU A 94 38.44 -11.33 24.40
CA GLU A 94 39.86 -11.44 24.79
C GLU A 94 40.74 -11.49 23.54
N GLU A 95 41.93 -10.89 23.64
CA GLU A 95 42.86 -10.70 22.53
C GLU A 95 43.32 -12.05 21.96
N GLY A 96 42.77 -12.45 20.80
CA GLY A 96 43.06 -13.73 20.14
C GLY A 96 41.86 -14.58 19.72
N SER A 97 40.62 -14.12 19.92
CA SER A 97 39.42 -14.80 19.38
C SER A 97 39.23 -14.53 17.87
N ASP A 98 39.07 -15.60 17.07
CA ASP A 98 38.85 -15.57 15.61
C ASP A 98 37.44 -15.09 15.18
N THR A 99 36.62 -14.60 16.12
CA THR A 99 35.27 -14.10 15.82
C THR A 99 35.27 -12.63 15.42
N LYS A 100 34.67 -12.30 14.27
CA LYS A 100 34.54 -10.91 13.80
C LYS A 100 33.67 -10.09 14.76
N GLU A 101 34.26 -9.03 15.32
CA GLU A 101 33.58 -8.07 16.20
C GLU A 101 32.37 -7.40 15.51
N SER A 102 31.31 -7.15 16.28
CA SER A 102 30.19 -6.33 15.78
C SER A 102 30.63 -4.86 15.62
N PRO A 103 30.08 -4.10 14.65
CA PRO A 103 30.49 -2.71 14.42
C PRO A 103 30.36 -1.81 15.66
N GLN A 104 29.35 -2.05 16.51
CA GLN A 104 29.12 -1.27 17.72
C GLN A 104 30.11 -1.62 18.84
N GLN A 105 30.49 -2.89 18.95
CA GLN A 105 31.52 -3.35 19.90
C GLN A 105 32.90 -2.84 19.50
N ARG A 106 33.24 -2.89 18.21
CA ARG A 106 34.48 -2.32 17.67
C ARG A 106 34.58 -0.82 17.93
N TYR A 107 33.48 -0.08 17.77
CA TYR A 107 33.42 1.34 18.10
C TYR A 107 33.71 1.61 19.59
N GLN A 108 33.11 0.84 20.50
CA GLN A 108 33.35 0.97 21.94
C GLN A 108 34.81 0.63 22.30
N ARG A 109 35.37 -0.45 21.75
CA ARG A 109 36.79 -0.78 21.93
C ARG A 109 37.70 0.34 21.44
N LEU A 110 37.48 0.85 20.23
CA LEU A 110 38.25 1.98 19.69
C LEU A 110 38.12 3.24 20.55
N GLN A 111 36.93 3.53 21.11
CA GLN A 111 36.74 4.65 22.03
C GLN A 111 37.57 4.47 23.32
N HIS A 112 37.65 3.24 23.84
CA HIS A 112 38.49 2.92 24.99
C HIS A 112 39.99 2.99 24.67
N GLU A 113 40.43 2.40 23.56
CA GLU A 113 41.84 2.44 23.11
C GLU A 113 42.30 3.88 22.83
N ILE A 114 41.47 4.72 22.21
CA ILE A 114 41.78 6.15 21.99
C ILE A 114 41.89 6.91 23.30
N ARG A 115 41.06 6.57 24.31
CA ARG A 115 41.13 7.19 25.64
C ARG A 115 42.36 6.73 26.42
N GLU A 116 42.69 5.45 26.36
CA GLU A 116 43.91 4.92 26.98
C GLU A 116 45.15 5.56 26.36
N LEU A 117 45.21 5.64 25.02
CA LEU A 117 46.31 6.29 24.31
C LEU A 117 46.37 7.80 24.58
N SER A 118 45.24 8.47 24.86
CA SER A 118 45.24 9.89 25.27
C SER A 118 45.77 10.08 26.68
N GLU A 119 45.45 9.16 27.59
CA GLU A 119 46.00 9.13 28.94
C GLU A 119 47.50 8.81 28.92
N GLU A 120 47.96 7.91 28.08
CA GLU A 120 49.39 7.62 27.91
C GLU A 120 50.16 8.81 27.32
N ILE A 121 49.64 9.44 26.27
CA ILE A 121 50.27 10.63 25.69
C ILE A 121 50.27 11.77 26.70
N SER A 122 49.21 11.97 27.48
CA SER A 122 49.20 13.02 28.52
C SER A 122 50.23 12.73 29.62
N LYS A 123 50.34 11.49 30.11
CA LYS A 123 51.41 11.07 31.05
C LYS A 123 52.81 11.29 30.46
N VAL A 124 53.02 10.97 29.18
CA VAL A 124 54.29 11.20 28.48
C VAL A 124 54.56 12.69 28.29
N THR A 125 53.56 13.52 28.02
CA THR A 125 53.74 14.99 27.98
C THR A 125 54.08 15.57 29.34
N GLU A 126 53.54 15.04 30.44
CA GLU A 126 53.89 15.47 31.79
C GLU A 126 55.31 15.02 32.17
N ALA A 127 55.71 13.79 31.85
CA ALA A 127 57.07 13.31 32.04
C ALA A 127 58.11 14.02 31.15
N ALA A 128 57.73 14.38 29.91
CA ALA A 128 58.60 15.16 29.02
C ALA A 128 58.76 16.63 29.44
N LYS A 129 57.86 17.16 30.29
CA LYS A 129 58.07 18.47 30.94
C LYS A 129 59.12 18.43 32.05
N THR A 130 59.40 17.26 32.62
CA THR A 130 60.43 17.10 33.67
C THR A 130 61.83 16.85 33.12
N ASP A 131 61.96 16.26 31.92
CA ASP A 131 63.24 16.00 31.26
C ASP A 131 63.42 16.89 30.02
N SER A 132 64.16 17.98 30.17
CA SER A 132 64.48 18.95 29.12
C SER A 132 65.58 18.45 28.17
N ASN A 133 65.35 17.33 27.47
CA ASN A 133 66.15 16.94 26.30
C ASN A 133 65.50 15.81 25.48
N SER A 134 64.67 16.18 24.51
CA SER A 134 64.60 15.48 23.21
C SER A 134 63.82 16.33 22.20
N GLU A 135 64.55 17.05 21.35
CA GLU A 135 63.98 17.59 20.12
C GLU A 135 63.64 16.45 19.15
N ASN A 136 62.49 16.62 18.48
CA ASN A 136 62.01 15.91 17.28
C ASN A 136 61.09 14.68 17.47
N LEU A 137 59.94 14.88 18.11
CA LEU A 137 58.59 14.64 17.56
C LEU A 137 57.57 14.83 18.69
N SER A 138 56.92 16.01 18.66
CA SER A 138 56.21 16.57 19.79
C SER A 138 55.04 15.67 20.24
N PRO A 139 55.04 15.15 21.49
CA PRO A 139 53.88 14.45 22.04
C PRO A 139 52.61 15.33 22.03
N VAL A 140 52.77 16.65 21.93
CA VAL A 140 51.68 17.62 21.70
C VAL A 140 51.08 17.52 20.29
N ASN A 141 51.86 17.17 19.26
CA ASN A 141 51.33 16.97 17.90
C ASN A 141 50.55 15.66 17.79
N PHE A 142 51.02 14.59 18.45
CA PHE A 142 50.24 13.35 18.56
C PHE A 142 48.98 13.54 19.40
N GLY A 143 49.04 14.34 20.48
CA GLY A 143 47.85 14.76 21.22
C GLY A 143 46.83 15.48 20.35
N LYS A 144 47.25 16.44 19.51
CA LYS A 144 46.37 17.13 18.55
C LYS A 144 45.78 16.20 17.48
N GLN A 145 46.57 15.26 16.96
CA GLN A 145 46.08 14.25 16.02
C GLN A 145 45.08 13.29 16.67
N LEU A 146 45.28 12.97 17.95
CA LEU A 146 44.37 12.14 18.73
C LEU A 146 43.07 12.87 19.09
N GLU A 147 43.14 14.16 19.44
CA GLU A 147 41.96 15.01 19.59
C GLU A 147 41.18 15.12 18.28
N TYR A 148 41.87 15.25 17.14
CA TYR A 148 41.24 15.21 15.82
C TYR A 148 40.55 13.87 15.54
N LEU A 149 41.20 12.74 15.87
CA LEU A 149 40.62 11.41 15.72
C LEU A 149 39.42 11.20 16.65
N HIS A 150 39.49 11.69 17.88
CA HIS A 150 38.38 11.69 18.83
C HIS A 150 37.21 12.53 18.32
N HIS A 151 37.48 13.72 17.77
CA HIS A 151 36.45 14.55 17.14
C HIS A 151 35.82 13.87 15.92
N GLN A 152 36.60 13.25 15.05
CA GLN A 152 36.08 12.53 13.89
C GLN A 152 35.19 11.34 14.30
N LEU A 153 35.57 10.61 15.36
CA LEU A 153 34.79 9.50 15.91
C LEU A 153 33.49 10.01 16.57
N ALA A 154 33.55 11.16 17.25
CA ALA A 154 32.37 11.81 17.83
C ALA A 154 31.43 12.39 16.76
N ASP A 155 31.95 12.96 15.67
CA ASP A 155 31.16 13.49 14.55
C ASP A 155 30.38 12.39 13.83
N LEU A 156 30.99 11.22 13.59
CA LEU A 156 30.30 10.04 13.04
C LEU A 156 29.17 9.56 13.97
N HIS A 157 29.33 9.72 15.28
CA HIS A 157 28.29 9.44 16.26
C HIS A 157 27.20 10.53 16.30
N LEU A 158 27.58 11.79 16.10
CA LEU A 158 26.66 12.91 15.98
C LEU A 158 25.80 12.79 14.72
N GLU A 159 26.37 12.32 13.61
CA GLU A 159 25.64 12.01 12.36
C GLU A 159 24.59 10.91 12.58
N LYS A 160 24.91 9.90 13.40
CA LYS A 160 23.95 8.85 13.80
C LYS A 160 22.87 9.37 14.77
N LEU A 161 23.17 10.35 15.62
CA LEU A 161 22.25 10.96 16.60
C LEU A 161 21.34 12.04 16.01
N LEU A 162 21.84 12.86 15.08
CA LEU A 162 21.07 13.89 14.38
C LEU A 162 20.11 13.27 13.34
N GLY A 163 20.34 12.02 12.96
CA GLY A 163 19.56 11.31 11.97
C GLY A 163 19.77 11.84 10.55
N PRO A 164 19.41 11.05 9.52
CA PRO A 164 19.61 11.40 8.11
C PRO A 164 18.78 12.61 7.62
N GLU A 165 17.94 13.19 8.47
CA GLU A 165 16.96 14.23 8.15
C GLU A 165 17.48 15.67 8.37
N THR A 166 18.73 15.84 8.82
CA THR A 166 19.36 17.17 8.85
C THR A 166 20.50 17.22 7.84
N SER A 167 20.16 17.52 6.59
CA SER A 167 21.14 17.89 5.57
C SER A 167 21.75 19.25 5.97
N ILE A 168 22.79 19.21 6.80
CA ILE A 168 23.68 20.35 6.99
C ILE A 168 24.50 20.42 5.69
N ASP A 169 23.97 21.12 4.68
CA ASP A 169 24.70 21.41 3.45
C ASP A 169 25.84 22.38 3.80
N LEU A 170 26.99 21.82 4.19
CA LEU A 170 28.20 22.57 4.53
C LEU A 170 28.70 23.45 3.37
N SER A 171 28.26 23.13 2.15
CA SER A 171 28.60 23.83 0.91
C SER A 171 27.81 25.13 0.69
N ASP A 172 26.64 25.33 1.32
CA ASP A 172 25.88 26.59 1.20
C ASP A 172 25.11 26.93 2.49
N PRO A 173 25.81 27.39 3.55
CA PRO A 173 25.22 27.65 4.86
C PRO A 173 24.19 28.81 4.88
N GLN A 174 24.08 29.59 3.78
CA GLN A 174 23.16 30.74 3.69
C GLN A 174 22.24 30.70 2.45
N GLY A 175 22.26 29.62 1.66
CA GLY A 175 21.46 29.54 0.41
C GLY A 175 21.83 30.60 -0.63
N ALA A 176 23.08 31.06 -0.63
CA ALA A 176 23.57 32.14 -1.50
C ALA A 176 23.70 31.67 -2.96
N LEU A 177 24.08 30.40 -3.19
CA LEU A 177 24.15 29.82 -4.52
C LEU A 177 22.74 29.69 -5.12
N ARG A 178 21.75 29.29 -4.31
CA ARG A 178 20.35 29.26 -4.72
C ARG A 178 19.85 30.63 -5.19
N LYS A 179 20.14 31.70 -4.44
CA LYS A 179 19.76 33.07 -4.82
C LYS A 179 20.45 33.51 -6.11
N ARG A 180 21.76 33.26 -6.24
CA ARG A 180 22.54 33.63 -7.44
C ARG A 180 22.04 32.91 -8.70
N LEU A 181 21.71 31.63 -8.59
CA LEU A 181 21.16 30.84 -9.70
C LEU A 181 19.77 31.36 -10.09
N LEU A 182 18.93 31.72 -9.11
CA LEU A 182 17.63 32.36 -9.37
C LEU A 182 17.78 33.71 -10.11
N THR A 183 18.71 34.56 -9.67
CA THR A 183 19.00 35.84 -10.36
C THR A 183 19.56 35.61 -11.77
N GLN A 184 20.41 34.61 -11.97
CA GLN A 184 20.90 34.25 -13.30
C GLN A 184 19.76 33.77 -14.20
N LEU A 185 18.86 32.90 -13.73
CA LEU A 185 17.68 32.49 -14.49
C LEU A 185 16.77 33.69 -14.81
N GLU A 186 16.57 34.62 -13.88
CA GLU A 186 15.82 35.85 -14.08
C GLU A 186 16.48 36.81 -15.09
N THR A 187 17.80 36.77 -15.27
CA THR A 187 18.48 37.54 -16.33
C THR A 187 18.36 36.89 -17.71
N TYR A 188 18.02 35.60 -17.78
CA TYR A 188 17.77 34.88 -19.04
C TYR A 188 16.32 34.93 -19.52
N THR A 189 15.35 35.08 -18.61
CA THR A 189 13.92 35.21 -18.95
C THR A 189 13.49 36.48 -19.71
N PRO A 190 14.19 37.64 -19.71
CA PRO A 190 13.71 38.86 -20.35
C PRO A 190 13.97 38.93 -21.87
N ALA A 191 14.50 37.87 -22.49
CA ALA A 191 14.76 37.84 -23.93
C ALA A 191 13.63 37.19 -24.77
N THR A 192 12.61 36.61 -24.16
CA THR A 192 11.57 35.82 -24.87
C THR A 192 10.24 36.53 -25.15
N THR A 193 10.10 37.81 -24.81
CA THR A 193 8.87 38.57 -25.08
C THR A 193 9.12 39.80 -25.95
N ALA A 194 9.42 39.58 -27.23
CA ALA A 194 9.18 40.55 -28.30
C ALA A 194 8.71 39.79 -29.56
N PRO A 195 7.52 40.09 -30.12
CA PRO A 195 6.94 39.31 -31.19
C PRO A 195 7.44 39.79 -32.56
N ALA A 196 7.96 38.89 -33.39
CA ALA A 196 8.12 39.15 -34.83
C ALA A 196 7.93 37.86 -35.65
N LYS A 197 7.09 37.99 -36.67
CA LYS A 197 6.73 36.99 -37.68
C LYS A 197 7.94 36.51 -38.50
N SER A 198 7.96 35.22 -38.85
CA SER A 198 8.06 34.66 -40.23
C SER A 198 8.84 33.35 -40.29
N GLU A 199 8.37 32.49 -41.19
CA GLU A 199 8.76 31.10 -41.45
C GLU A 199 10.17 30.92 -42.02
N SER A 200 10.79 29.79 -41.71
CA SER A 200 11.43 28.81 -42.63
C SER A 200 12.62 28.07 -41.97
N ALA A 201 12.61 26.74 -42.05
CA ALA A 201 13.75 25.88 -41.69
C ALA A 201 14.89 26.03 -42.72
N PRO A 202 16.18 25.78 -42.39
CA PRO A 202 16.69 24.40 -42.41
C PRO A 202 17.79 24.05 -41.37
N GLN A 203 18.12 22.75 -41.40
CA GLN A 203 19.01 21.85 -40.65
C GLN A 203 20.48 22.27 -40.29
N PRO A 204 21.20 21.45 -39.49
CA PRO A 204 22.14 21.87 -38.45
C PRO A 204 23.59 22.01 -38.94
N THR A 205 24.31 22.97 -38.36
CA THR A 205 25.77 22.96 -38.30
C THR A 205 26.22 23.23 -36.87
N SER A 206 27.18 22.43 -36.45
CA SER A 206 27.75 22.36 -35.11
C SER A 206 28.55 23.61 -34.74
N ALA A 207 28.62 23.83 -33.42
CA ALA A 207 29.60 24.68 -32.72
C ALA A 207 29.47 26.20 -32.92
N GLN A 208 28.48 26.80 -32.24
CA GLN A 208 28.64 28.13 -31.67
C GLN A 208 28.07 28.12 -30.25
N ALA A 209 28.92 28.46 -29.27
CA ALA A 209 28.55 28.69 -27.89
C ALA A 209 27.54 29.84 -27.83
N LYS A 210 26.25 29.49 -27.90
CA LYS A 210 25.14 30.34 -27.50
C LYS A 210 24.79 29.91 -26.10
N ASP A 211 24.91 30.86 -25.18
CA ASP A 211 24.50 30.78 -23.79
C ASP A 211 23.11 30.12 -23.68
N HIS A 212 23.09 28.80 -23.48
CA HIS A 212 21.87 28.00 -23.33
C HIS A 212 21.81 27.48 -21.89
N VAL A 213 20.64 27.63 -21.25
CA VAL A 213 20.40 27.01 -19.95
C VAL A 213 19.86 25.61 -20.21
N THR A 214 20.73 24.60 -20.14
CA THR A 214 20.31 23.19 -20.19
C THR A 214 20.02 22.74 -18.77
N TYR A 215 18.73 22.67 -18.42
CA TYR A 215 18.29 22.12 -17.14
C TYR A 215 18.03 20.62 -17.29
N GLU A 216 18.99 19.81 -16.85
CA GLU A 216 18.85 18.35 -16.81
C GLU A 216 18.16 17.95 -15.51
N LEU A 217 16.86 17.65 -15.60
CA LEU A 217 16.08 17.15 -14.47
C LEU A 217 16.32 15.63 -14.31
N TYR A 218 17.11 15.26 -13.30
CA TYR A 218 17.22 13.87 -12.87
C TYR A 218 16.06 13.52 -11.94
N TYR A 219 14.94 13.06 -12.51
CA TYR A 219 13.80 12.56 -11.74
C TYR A 219 14.00 11.09 -11.35
N ARG A 220 13.92 10.78 -10.05
CA ARG A 220 13.91 9.39 -9.55
C ARG A 220 12.45 8.95 -9.31
N PRO A 221 11.83 8.17 -10.22
CA PRO A 221 10.43 7.77 -10.08
C PRO A 221 10.18 6.90 -8.84
N GLU A 222 11.14 6.06 -8.44
CA GLU A 222 11.02 5.22 -7.25
C GLU A 222 10.87 6.03 -5.97
N GLN A 223 11.61 7.13 -5.82
CA GLN A 223 11.51 7.99 -4.63
C GLN A 223 10.14 8.69 -4.56
N ALA A 224 9.61 9.09 -5.71
CA ALA A 224 8.27 9.70 -5.76
C ALA A 224 7.18 8.69 -5.43
N GLN A 225 7.27 7.45 -5.92
CA GLN A 225 6.35 6.37 -5.56
C GLN A 225 6.47 6.00 -4.08
N PHE A 226 7.69 5.88 -3.56
CA PHE A 226 7.95 5.62 -2.15
C PHE A 226 7.33 6.69 -1.25
N SER A 227 7.49 7.98 -1.57
CA SER A 227 6.88 9.07 -0.79
C SER A 227 5.36 9.09 -0.86
N LYS A 228 4.76 8.70 -1.99
CA LYS A 228 3.30 8.53 -2.11
C LYS A 228 2.80 7.34 -1.27
N ASN A 229 3.46 6.20 -1.36
CA ASN A 229 3.10 4.99 -0.60
C ASN A 229 3.28 5.22 0.91
N ALA A 230 4.33 5.93 1.33
CA ALA A 230 4.52 6.31 2.73
C ALA A 230 3.37 7.19 3.25
N LYS A 231 2.89 8.15 2.44
CA LYS A 231 1.69 8.94 2.80
C LYS A 231 0.43 8.09 2.91
N LEU A 232 0.25 7.13 2.00
CA LEU A 232 -0.88 6.20 2.02
C LEU A 232 -0.85 5.30 3.26
N ALA A 233 0.32 4.75 3.60
CA ALA A 233 0.54 3.96 4.81
C ALA A 233 0.26 4.75 6.10
N ASN A 234 0.62 6.03 6.15
CA ASN A 234 0.29 6.90 7.29
C ASN A 234 -1.24 7.12 7.43
N ILE A 235 -1.97 7.20 6.33
CA ILE A 235 -3.45 7.32 6.36
C ILE A 235 -4.05 5.99 6.80
N GLU A 236 -3.54 4.87 6.31
CA GLU A 236 -3.96 3.52 6.67
C GLU A 236 -3.72 3.25 8.17
N GLU A 237 -2.55 3.59 8.71
CA GLU A 237 -2.27 3.47 10.15
C GLU A 237 -3.23 4.34 10.99
N ARG A 238 -3.53 5.57 10.54
CA ARG A 238 -4.51 6.42 11.22
C ARG A 238 -5.92 5.84 11.13
N LEU A 239 -6.29 5.25 10.00
CA LEU A 239 -7.57 4.58 9.82
C LEU A 239 -7.67 3.35 10.72
N GLU A 240 -6.63 2.52 10.79
CA GLU A 240 -6.56 1.36 11.68
C GLU A 240 -6.71 1.79 13.15
N ARG A 241 -6.05 2.87 13.58
CA ARG A 241 -6.22 3.41 14.94
C ARG A 241 -7.66 3.86 15.19
N LEU A 242 -8.32 4.51 14.23
CA LEU A 242 -9.74 4.91 14.35
C LEU A 242 -10.66 3.69 14.37
N GLU A 243 -10.39 2.68 13.55
CA GLU A 243 -11.12 1.41 13.50
C GLU A 243 -10.93 0.59 14.78
N ALA A 244 -9.75 0.62 15.39
CA ALA A 244 -9.49 -0.03 16.68
C ALA A 244 -10.29 0.62 17.82
N VAL A 245 -10.45 1.96 17.79
CA VAL A 245 -11.25 2.71 18.78
C VAL A 245 -12.75 2.45 18.60
N ILE A 246 -13.25 2.46 17.36
CA ILE A 246 -14.68 2.24 17.06
C ILE A 246 -15.03 0.74 17.17
N GLY A 247 -14.06 -0.13 16.87
CA GLY A 247 -14.14 -1.58 16.95
C GLY A 247 -14.82 -2.22 15.74
N HIS A 248 -14.12 -3.14 15.05
CA HIS A 248 -14.65 -3.92 13.93
C HIS A 248 -15.51 -5.12 14.35
N ASN A 249 -16.16 -5.09 15.52
CA ASN A 249 -16.97 -6.22 15.98
C ASN A 249 -18.44 -5.98 15.65
N PRO A 250 -18.96 -6.50 14.52
CA PRO A 250 -20.39 -6.38 14.20
C PRO A 250 -21.25 -6.98 15.31
N GLN A 251 -20.74 -7.95 16.07
CA GLN A 251 -21.42 -8.48 17.25
C GLN A 251 -21.56 -7.46 18.39
N LYS A 252 -20.51 -6.68 18.70
CA LYS A 252 -20.56 -5.65 19.76
C LYS A 252 -21.35 -4.44 19.32
N MET A 253 -21.21 -4.05 18.05
CA MET A 253 -22.04 -3.00 17.45
C MET A 253 -23.51 -3.41 17.47
N ASN A 254 -23.86 -4.63 17.05
CA ASN A 254 -25.23 -5.11 17.10
C ASN A 254 -25.81 -5.17 18.53
N VAL A 255 -25.02 -5.44 19.57
CA VAL A 255 -25.51 -5.36 20.96
C VAL A 255 -25.85 -3.92 21.35
N LEU A 256 -25.04 -2.94 20.93
CA LEU A 256 -25.29 -1.52 21.19
C LEU A 256 -26.40 -0.92 20.32
N THR A 257 -26.59 -1.45 19.09
CA THR A 257 -27.57 -0.97 18.12
C THR A 257 -28.83 -1.82 18.02
N ALA A 258 -28.92 -2.94 18.76
CA ALA A 258 -30.09 -3.82 18.81
C ALA A 258 -31.36 -3.06 19.22
N GLU A 259 -31.22 -2.11 20.15
CA GLU A 259 -32.32 -1.28 20.60
C GLU A 259 -32.68 -0.16 19.61
N LEU A 260 -31.80 0.11 18.62
CA LEU A 260 -31.87 1.24 17.71
C LEU A 260 -31.80 0.82 16.24
N SER A 261 -32.51 -0.22 15.81
CA SER A 261 -32.80 -0.50 14.38
C SER A 261 -31.59 -0.30 13.42
N ASN A 262 -30.39 -0.77 13.79
CA ASN A 262 -29.14 -0.60 13.01
C ASN A 262 -28.73 0.85 12.70
N LYS A 263 -29.03 1.82 13.57
CA LYS A 263 -28.62 3.21 13.38
C LYS A 263 -27.34 3.53 14.15
N SER A 264 -26.59 4.46 13.55
CA SER A 264 -25.27 4.98 13.95
C SER A 264 -24.94 4.96 15.45
N LEU A 265 -23.66 4.77 15.79
CA LEU A 265 -23.17 4.87 17.17
C LEU A 265 -23.57 6.18 17.85
N LEU A 266 -23.74 7.26 17.07
CA LEU A 266 -24.22 8.55 17.55
C LEU A 266 -25.66 8.47 18.08
N ASN A 267 -26.56 7.74 17.41
CA ASN A 267 -27.94 7.55 17.89
C ASN A 267 -27.99 6.68 19.16
N ALA A 268 -27.08 5.70 19.28
CA ALA A 268 -26.94 4.92 20.51
C ALA A 268 -26.45 5.79 21.68
N VAL A 269 -25.45 6.63 21.47
CA VAL A 269 -25.00 7.60 22.48
C VAL A 269 -26.10 8.61 22.81
N ALA A 270 -26.86 9.09 21.83
CA ALA A 270 -27.99 9.99 22.06
C ALA A 270 -29.11 9.33 22.88
N SER A 271 -29.39 8.05 22.65
CA SER A 271 -30.34 7.25 23.44
C SER A 271 -29.84 7.00 24.86
N ILE A 272 -28.56 6.66 25.04
CA ILE A 272 -27.96 6.54 26.37
C ILE A 272 -27.99 7.88 27.10
N ASN A 273 -27.74 8.99 26.40
CA ASN A 273 -27.81 10.33 26.97
C ASN A 273 -29.24 10.74 27.34
N SER A 274 -30.25 10.38 26.53
CA SER A 274 -31.65 10.62 26.89
C SER A 274 -32.07 9.78 28.09
N LYS A 275 -31.66 8.50 28.15
CA LYS A 275 -31.85 7.63 29.32
C LYS A 275 -31.12 8.15 30.56
N LEU A 276 -29.92 8.72 30.40
CA LEU A 276 -29.18 9.37 31.49
C LEU A 276 -29.92 10.63 31.99
N SER A 277 -30.52 11.40 31.09
CA SER A 277 -31.36 12.55 31.46
C SER A 277 -32.63 12.13 32.19
N LEU A 278 -33.16 10.92 31.95
CA LEU A 278 -34.29 10.35 32.69
C LEU A 278 -33.90 9.88 34.09
N LEU A 279 -32.61 9.66 34.35
CA LEU A 279 -32.10 9.24 35.67
C LEU A 279 -32.15 10.38 36.70
N VAL A 280 -32.46 11.61 36.30
CA VAL A 280 -32.67 12.76 37.19
C VAL A 280 -34.15 12.85 37.57
N PRO A 281 -34.55 12.48 38.80
CA PRO A 281 -35.96 12.37 39.18
C PRO A 281 -36.72 13.71 39.10
N ALA A 282 -36.05 14.83 39.35
CA ALA A 282 -36.67 16.15 39.25
C ALA A 282 -37.11 16.51 37.82
N HIS A 283 -36.45 15.97 36.80
CA HIS A 283 -36.81 16.22 35.40
C HIS A 283 -37.95 15.31 34.92
N ILE A 284 -38.11 14.10 35.48
CA ILE A 284 -39.18 13.20 35.05
C ILE A 284 -40.56 13.68 35.49
N ASP A 285 -40.70 14.15 36.73
CA ASP A 285 -41.97 14.67 37.27
C ASP A 285 -42.42 15.93 36.52
N GLN A 286 -41.47 16.82 36.19
CA GLN A 286 -41.76 18.04 35.43
C GLN A 286 -42.15 17.73 33.98
N VAL A 287 -41.52 16.73 33.36
CA VAL A 287 -41.83 16.28 32.00
C VAL A 287 -43.17 15.56 31.97
N GLU A 288 -43.49 14.73 32.96
CA GLU A 288 -44.78 14.04 33.08
C GLU A 288 -45.94 15.03 33.22
N GLY A 289 -45.79 16.06 34.07
CA GLY A 289 -46.81 17.12 34.21
C GLY A 289 -47.03 17.90 32.91
N ARG A 290 -45.96 18.20 32.15
CA ARG A 290 -46.07 18.84 30.83
C ARG A 290 -46.70 17.91 29.79
N LEU A 291 -46.35 16.63 29.80
CA LEU A 291 -46.91 15.62 28.91
C LEU A 291 -48.42 15.46 29.11
N HIS A 292 -48.87 15.42 30.37
CA HIS A 292 -50.29 15.36 30.70
C HIS A 292 -51.07 16.55 30.12
N HIS A 293 -50.48 17.75 30.22
CA HIS A 293 -51.06 18.97 29.67
C HIS A 293 -51.09 18.98 28.14
N VAL A 294 -50.07 18.41 27.48
CA VAL A 294 -50.05 18.24 26.03
C VAL A 294 -51.08 17.20 25.58
N LEU A 295 -51.20 16.08 26.29
CA LEU A 295 -52.18 15.02 25.99
C LEU A 295 -53.61 15.56 26.07
N GLN A 296 -53.92 16.39 27.07
CA GLN A 296 -55.21 17.07 27.18
C GLN A 296 -55.48 18.00 25.99
N LYS A 297 -54.47 18.77 25.54
CA LYS A 297 -54.60 19.64 24.35
C LYS A 297 -54.71 18.85 23.05
N VAL A 298 -54.02 17.73 22.91
CA VAL A 298 -54.09 16.85 21.74
C VAL A 298 -55.49 16.24 21.63
N ASN A 299 -56.08 15.78 22.74
CA ASN A 299 -57.44 15.26 22.75
C ASN A 299 -58.49 16.32 22.34
N GLN A 300 -58.32 17.56 22.80
CA GLN A 300 -59.17 18.68 22.39
C GLN A 300 -59.02 19.03 20.90
N ILE A 301 -57.84 18.80 20.31
CA ILE A 301 -57.58 19.02 18.89
C ILE A 301 -58.11 17.85 18.05
N SER A 302 -58.00 16.60 18.54
CA SER A 302 -58.53 15.42 17.83
C SER A 302 -60.06 15.46 17.74
N GLU A 303 -60.74 15.91 18.79
CA GLU A 303 -62.20 16.14 18.77
C GLU A 303 -62.60 17.17 17.70
N LYS A 304 -61.75 18.17 17.43
CA LYS A 304 -61.98 19.20 16.41
C LYS A 304 -61.55 18.78 14.99
N LYS A 305 -60.69 17.76 14.85
CA LYS A 305 -60.10 17.33 13.56
C LYS A 305 -60.85 16.16 12.91
N ALA A 306 -61.74 15.49 13.64
CA ALA A 306 -62.53 14.35 13.15
C ALA A 306 -63.56 14.68 12.05
N THR A 307 -63.69 15.94 11.65
CA THR A 307 -64.69 16.42 10.68
C THR A 307 -64.14 16.63 9.25
N ASP A 308 -62.94 16.16 8.91
CA ASP A 308 -62.30 16.46 7.62
C ASP A 308 -61.93 15.18 6.84
N ASP A 309 -62.52 15.00 5.65
CA ASP A 309 -62.35 13.90 4.68
C ASP A 309 -60.95 13.86 4.05
N SER A 310 -59.95 13.78 4.89
CA SER A 310 -58.54 13.72 4.55
C SER A 310 -57.99 12.29 4.52
N SER A 311 -58.83 11.27 4.74
CA SER A 311 -58.41 9.86 4.87
C SER A 311 -57.70 9.30 3.62
N GLU A 312 -58.23 9.53 2.42
CA GLU A 312 -57.59 9.07 1.17
C GLU A 312 -56.29 9.84 0.85
N LYS A 313 -56.24 11.13 1.18
CA LYS A 313 -55.02 11.94 1.03
C LYS A 313 -53.98 11.52 2.07
N GLN A 314 -54.40 11.19 3.29
CA GLN A 314 -53.54 10.66 4.34
C GLN A 314 -52.99 9.28 3.97
N ALA A 315 -53.79 8.40 3.36
CA ALA A 315 -53.33 7.12 2.84
C ALA A 315 -52.25 7.30 1.76
N LYS A 316 -52.48 8.18 0.78
CA LYS A 316 -51.48 8.50 -0.25
C LYS A 316 -50.22 9.16 0.32
N VAL A 317 -50.36 10.05 1.30
CA VAL A 317 -49.22 10.67 2.00
C VAL A 317 -48.46 9.64 2.81
N PHE A 318 -49.15 8.66 3.42
CA PHE A 318 -48.53 7.57 4.14
C PHE A 318 -47.75 6.64 3.20
N GLU A 319 -48.32 6.27 2.05
CA GLU A 319 -47.61 5.52 0.99
C GLU A 319 -46.36 6.28 0.52
N LEU A 320 -46.47 7.59 0.27
CA LEU A 320 -45.31 8.42 -0.09
C LEU A 320 -44.27 8.48 1.03
N TYR A 321 -44.70 8.57 2.29
CA TYR A 321 -43.81 8.56 3.44
C TYR A 321 -43.07 7.23 3.58
N GLU A 322 -43.74 6.10 3.36
CA GLU A 322 -43.08 4.79 3.34
C GLU A 322 -42.05 4.67 2.23
N ILE A 323 -42.36 5.17 1.04
CA ILE A 323 -41.40 5.21 -0.08
C ILE A 323 -40.21 6.09 0.31
N VAL A 324 -40.42 7.31 0.78
CA VAL A 324 -39.33 8.21 1.19
C VAL A 324 -38.47 7.58 2.28
N LYS A 325 -39.09 6.93 3.28
CA LYS A 325 -38.36 6.23 4.36
C LYS A 325 -37.51 5.06 3.85
N LYS A 326 -37.97 4.33 2.82
CA LYS A 326 -37.17 3.28 2.16
C LYS A 326 -35.98 3.86 1.40
N TRP A 327 -36.14 5.03 0.79
CA TRP A 327 -35.11 5.68 -0.04
C TRP A 327 -34.18 6.61 0.73
N GLU A 328 -34.53 7.01 1.96
CA GLU A 328 -33.71 7.88 2.82
C GLU A 328 -32.32 7.28 3.08
N SER A 329 -32.26 5.98 3.39
CA SER A 329 -30.99 5.27 3.57
C SER A 329 -30.17 5.17 2.27
N MET A 330 -30.82 5.09 1.12
CA MET A 330 -30.16 5.05 -0.18
C MET A 330 -29.64 6.43 -0.61
N SER A 331 -30.38 7.49 -0.23
CA SER A 331 -30.01 8.88 -0.52
C SER A 331 -28.68 9.27 0.13
N ASP A 332 -28.42 8.80 1.35
CA ASP A 332 -27.16 9.06 2.07
C ASP A 332 -25.95 8.36 1.42
N VAL A 333 -26.17 7.20 0.80
CA VAL A 333 -25.12 6.38 0.18
C VAL A 333 -24.84 6.79 -1.28
N LEU A 334 -25.80 7.44 -1.94
CA LEU A 334 -25.69 7.82 -3.35
C LEU A 334 -24.46 8.69 -3.67
N PRO A 335 -24.13 9.76 -2.90
CA PRO A 335 -22.91 10.54 -3.13
C PRO A 335 -21.64 9.69 -3.03
N GLN A 336 -21.60 8.75 -2.07
CA GLN A 336 -20.46 7.84 -1.91
C GLN A 336 -20.31 6.88 -3.09
N ILE A 337 -21.42 6.39 -3.65
CA ILE A 337 -21.40 5.55 -4.86
C ILE A 337 -20.88 6.36 -6.06
N VAL A 338 -21.31 7.61 -6.20
CA VAL A 338 -20.82 8.50 -7.27
C VAL A 338 -19.33 8.76 -7.12
N ASP A 339 -18.82 9.02 -5.91
CA ASP A 339 -17.39 9.23 -5.67
C ASP A 339 -16.56 7.95 -5.90
N ARG A 340 -17.12 6.78 -5.61
CA ARG A 340 -16.51 5.51 -5.99
C ARG A 340 -16.48 5.30 -7.51
N LEU A 341 -17.53 5.72 -8.23
CA LEU A 341 -17.57 5.66 -9.69
C LEU A 341 -16.57 6.62 -10.33
N THR A 342 -16.40 7.83 -9.78
CA THR A 342 -15.41 8.79 -10.28
C THR A 342 -13.99 8.30 -10.03
N THR A 343 -13.68 7.75 -8.86
CA THR A 343 -12.37 7.16 -8.57
C THR A 343 -12.08 5.90 -9.40
N LEU A 344 -13.09 5.09 -9.72
CA LEU A 344 -12.96 3.89 -10.53
C LEU A 344 -13.02 4.17 -12.05
N LYS A 345 -13.37 5.39 -12.46
CA LYS A 345 -13.51 5.81 -13.86
C LYS A 345 -12.27 5.50 -14.68
N ASP A 346 -11.08 5.86 -14.18
CA ASP A 346 -9.83 5.69 -14.93
C ASP A 346 -9.53 4.20 -15.17
N ILE A 347 -9.82 3.35 -14.18
CA ILE A 347 -9.69 1.89 -14.30
C ILE A 347 -10.72 1.33 -15.30
N HIS A 348 -11.96 1.81 -15.27
CA HIS A 348 -12.97 1.42 -16.25
C HIS A 348 -12.61 1.84 -17.67
N GLU A 349 -12.04 3.03 -17.85
CA GLU A 349 -11.57 3.52 -19.15
C GLU A 349 -10.40 2.65 -19.67
N GLN A 350 -9.44 2.32 -18.80
CA GLN A 350 -8.35 1.40 -19.14
C GLN A 350 -8.87 0.00 -19.49
N ALA A 351 -9.85 -0.53 -18.75
CA ALA A 351 -10.46 -1.82 -19.04
C ALA A 351 -11.18 -1.83 -20.40
N LEU A 352 -11.83 -0.72 -20.76
CA LEU A 352 -12.48 -0.54 -22.07
C LEU A 352 -11.44 -0.48 -23.20
N GLN A 353 -10.37 0.29 -23.03
CA GLN A 353 -9.25 0.34 -23.98
C GLN A 353 -8.57 -1.03 -24.12
N PHE A 354 -8.43 -1.78 -23.02
CA PHE A 354 -7.88 -3.14 -23.04
C PHE A 354 -8.78 -4.10 -23.84
N SER A 355 -10.11 -4.03 -23.66
CA SER A 355 -11.05 -4.83 -24.45
C SER A 355 -10.96 -4.53 -25.95
N GLN A 356 -10.83 -3.26 -26.32
CA GLN A 356 -10.62 -2.85 -27.71
C GLN A 356 -9.27 -3.32 -28.26
N ALA A 357 -8.19 -3.17 -27.48
CA ALA A 357 -6.87 -3.66 -27.86
C ALA A 357 -6.85 -5.18 -28.03
N LEU A 358 -7.59 -5.92 -27.20
CA LEU A 358 -7.74 -7.37 -27.29
C LEU A 358 -8.48 -7.77 -28.58
N ALA A 359 -9.58 -7.08 -28.90
CA ALA A 359 -10.31 -7.32 -30.14
C ALA A 359 -9.44 -7.01 -31.38
N TYR A 360 -8.70 -5.90 -31.36
CA TYR A 360 -7.74 -5.57 -32.41
C TYR A 360 -6.65 -6.65 -32.55
N LEU A 361 -6.10 -7.11 -31.42
CA LEU A 361 -5.08 -8.15 -31.41
C LEU A 361 -5.63 -9.48 -31.95
N ASP A 362 -6.88 -9.86 -31.62
CA ASP A 362 -7.52 -11.05 -32.18
C ASP A 362 -7.71 -10.93 -33.70
N THR A 363 -8.17 -9.77 -34.19
CA THR A 363 -8.29 -9.54 -35.65
C THR A 363 -6.92 -9.61 -36.35
N ALA A 364 -5.89 -8.99 -35.78
CA ALA A 364 -4.53 -9.06 -36.31
C ALA A 364 -3.98 -10.50 -36.29
N GLN A 365 -4.25 -11.27 -35.23
CA GLN A 365 -3.89 -12.69 -35.17
C GLN A 365 -4.62 -13.52 -36.22
N GLN A 366 -5.90 -13.26 -36.48
CA GLN A 366 -6.65 -13.93 -37.54
C GLN A 366 -6.10 -13.59 -38.93
N GLU A 367 -5.72 -12.34 -39.20
CA GLU A 367 -5.06 -11.94 -40.44
C GLU A 367 -3.68 -12.58 -40.62
N ILE A 368 -2.86 -12.61 -39.56
CA ILE A 368 -1.56 -13.29 -39.57
C ILE A 368 -1.75 -14.79 -39.82
N ARG A 369 -2.77 -15.43 -39.24
CA ARG A 369 -3.08 -16.84 -39.52
C ARG A 369 -3.47 -17.06 -40.97
N LYS A 370 -4.33 -16.19 -41.55
CA LYS A 370 -4.72 -16.27 -42.97
C LYS A 370 -3.52 -16.09 -43.91
N THR A 371 -2.66 -15.12 -43.64
CA THR A 371 -1.44 -14.90 -44.43
C THR A 371 -0.47 -16.07 -44.30
N LEU A 372 -0.31 -16.64 -43.11
CA LEU A 372 0.51 -17.84 -42.90
C LEU A 372 -0.04 -19.05 -43.68
N THR A 373 -1.35 -19.27 -43.67
CA THR A 373 -1.96 -20.34 -44.49
C THR A 373 -1.77 -20.10 -45.99
N SER A 374 -1.87 -18.84 -46.45
CA SER A 374 -1.59 -18.50 -47.85
C SER A 374 -0.12 -18.72 -48.22
N HIS A 375 0.81 -18.40 -47.32
CA HIS A 375 2.24 -18.67 -47.51
C HIS A 375 2.53 -20.18 -47.55
N ASP A 376 1.87 -20.98 -46.71
CA ASP A 376 1.96 -22.44 -46.73
C ASP A 376 1.47 -23.02 -48.07
N ASP A 377 0.34 -22.52 -48.58
CA ASP A 377 -0.19 -22.93 -49.89
C ASP A 377 0.73 -22.51 -51.05
N MET A 378 1.29 -21.30 -51.02
CA MET A 378 2.29 -20.86 -52.00
C MET A 378 3.55 -21.74 -51.95
N MET A 379 4.00 -22.14 -50.76
CA MET A 379 5.14 -23.06 -50.61
C MET A 379 4.84 -24.46 -51.16
N LYS A 380 3.62 -24.98 -50.97
CA LYS A 380 3.21 -26.25 -51.59
C LYS A 380 3.17 -26.15 -53.12
N GLN A 381 2.62 -25.06 -53.65
CA GLN A 381 2.63 -24.82 -55.10
C GLN A 381 4.06 -24.69 -55.64
N LEU A 382 4.95 -24.04 -54.91
CA LEU A 382 6.37 -23.92 -55.24
C LEU A 382 7.04 -25.30 -55.24
N ASP A 383 6.82 -26.14 -54.23
CA ASP A 383 7.34 -27.51 -54.16
C ASP A 383 6.80 -28.39 -55.32
N GLU A 384 5.52 -28.30 -55.64
CA GLU A 384 4.93 -28.96 -56.81
C GLU A 384 5.56 -28.47 -58.12
N SER A 385 5.74 -27.15 -58.26
CA SER A 385 6.41 -26.56 -59.42
C SER A 385 7.85 -27.04 -59.54
N PHE A 386 8.59 -27.13 -58.44
CA PHE A 386 9.95 -27.67 -58.41
C PHE A 386 9.99 -29.14 -58.79
N LYS A 387 9.03 -29.95 -58.32
CA LYS A 387 8.92 -31.37 -58.71
C LYS A 387 8.63 -31.51 -60.20
N LEU A 388 7.73 -30.70 -60.75
CA LEU A 388 7.42 -30.69 -62.18
C LEU A 388 8.63 -30.24 -63.02
N ASN A 389 9.29 -29.16 -62.61
CA ASN A 389 10.46 -28.62 -63.30
C ASN A 389 11.65 -29.60 -63.24
N THR A 390 11.86 -30.26 -62.10
CA THR A 390 12.88 -31.31 -61.95
C THR A 390 12.59 -32.51 -62.85
N LYS A 391 11.32 -32.94 -62.96
CA LYS A 391 10.92 -33.99 -63.91
C LYS A 391 11.15 -33.55 -65.36
N ALA A 392 10.81 -32.32 -65.71
CA ALA A 392 11.05 -31.78 -67.05
C ALA A 392 12.55 -31.72 -67.39
N ILE A 393 13.38 -31.24 -66.46
CA ILE A 393 14.84 -31.23 -66.60
C ILE A 393 15.37 -32.65 -66.78
N LYS A 394 14.89 -33.62 -65.99
CA LYS A 394 15.29 -35.02 -66.11
C LYS A 394 14.94 -35.60 -67.49
N ASN A 395 13.70 -35.41 -67.94
CA ASN A 395 13.26 -35.85 -69.27
C ASN A 395 14.07 -35.18 -70.39
N ASN A 396 14.38 -33.89 -70.24
CA ASN A 396 15.21 -33.17 -71.20
C ASN A 396 16.63 -33.73 -71.23
N CYS A 397 17.25 -33.99 -70.08
CA CYS A 397 18.57 -34.63 -69.98
C CYS A 397 18.56 -36.03 -70.62
N ASP A 398 17.54 -36.85 -70.34
CA ASP A 398 17.39 -38.18 -70.93
C ASP A 398 17.28 -38.09 -72.47
N SER A 399 16.50 -37.14 -73.00
CA SER A 399 16.38 -36.89 -74.44
C SER A 399 17.70 -36.42 -75.07
N LEU A 400 18.49 -35.63 -74.33
CA LEU A 400 19.80 -35.15 -74.74
C LEU A 400 20.82 -36.30 -74.75
N GLU A 401 20.76 -37.18 -73.76
CA GLU A 401 21.60 -38.37 -73.68
C GLU A 401 21.26 -39.37 -74.79
N GLU A 402 19.98 -39.55 -75.13
CA GLU A 402 19.56 -40.32 -76.30
C GLU A 402 20.10 -39.73 -77.60
N ARG A 403 20.01 -38.41 -77.80
CA ARG A 403 20.60 -37.74 -78.98
C ARG A 403 22.11 -37.88 -79.04
N ILE A 404 22.81 -37.78 -77.91
CA ILE A 404 24.26 -38.00 -77.82
C ILE A 404 24.61 -39.45 -78.15
N LYS A 405 23.82 -40.43 -77.69
CA LYS A 405 24.00 -41.85 -78.03
C LYS A 405 23.76 -42.10 -79.52
N ALA A 406 22.76 -41.46 -80.13
CA ALA A 406 22.50 -41.55 -81.56
C ALA A 406 23.63 -40.95 -82.42
N LEU A 407 24.34 -39.93 -81.91
CA LEU A 407 25.51 -39.33 -82.56
C LEU A 407 26.82 -40.10 -82.33
N LYS A 408 26.87 -41.03 -81.38
CA LYS A 408 28.03 -41.88 -81.10
C LYS A 408 28.04 -43.19 -81.90
N LYS A 409 27.01 -43.44 -82.71
CA LYS A 409 26.99 -44.45 -83.78
C LYS A 409 27.37 -43.78 -85.10
#